data_AF-A0A1R3KNU2-F1
#
_entry.id   AF-A0A1R3KNU2-F1
#
_cell.length_a   1.000
_cell.length_b   1.000
_cell.length_c   1.000
_cell.angle_alpha   90.00
_cell.angle_beta   90.00
_cell.angle_gamma   90.00
#
_symmetry.space_group_name_H-M   'P 1'
#
loop_
_entity.id
_entity.type
_entity.pdbx_description
1 polymer ?
#
loop_
_entity_poly.entity_id
_entity_poly.type
_entity_poly.pdbx_seq_one_letter_code
_entity_poly.pdbx_strand_id
1 'polypeptide(L)'
;TLRFDFVNKSTINRITSINSKNAHFNIFASHDITIQNVTLSAPGDSPNTDGIKIADSTGIQIFDSNIGTGDDCVAMLPGVENINISNVNCGPGHGISIGSLGGKPNEKNVTHITVRNSNLTGTLCGLRIKTRPLPYSSIVSDLTFENINVNNVTNPILIDQNYCPSHKCKQGESGVQIEEARFRNIKGSSFLKIAVNLQCSKSTPCEKIELRDININYRGGKATSSCSNCKGVAIGLQNPLPVFQKNETTFPT
;
A
#
# COMPACT_ATOMS: atom_id res chain seq x y z
N THR A 1 12.74 -13.91 11.82
CA THR A 1 11.32 -13.55 11.90
C THR A 1 10.80 -13.77 13.31
N LEU A 2 10.22 -12.74 13.92
CA LEU A 2 9.34 -12.89 15.09
C LEU A 2 7.91 -13.10 14.57
N ARG A 3 7.19 -14.02 15.17
CA ARG A 3 5.87 -14.43 14.72
C ARG A 3 4.89 -14.38 15.89
N PHE A 4 3.78 -13.69 15.67
CA PHE A 4 2.71 -13.44 16.62
C PHE A 4 1.43 -14.01 16.02
N ASP A 5 1.15 -15.26 16.36
CA ASP A 5 -0.01 -16.00 15.88
C ASP A 5 -1.04 -16.09 17.00
N PHE A 6 -2.30 -15.76 16.71
CA PHE A 6 -3.40 -15.84 17.67
C PHE A 6 -3.21 -14.96 18.92
N VAL A 7 -2.47 -13.86 18.77
CA VAL A 7 -2.17 -12.92 19.86
C VAL A 7 -3.24 -11.85 19.91
N ASN A 8 -3.77 -11.59 21.10
CA ASN A 8 -4.81 -10.60 21.30
C ASN A 8 -4.39 -9.55 22.32
N LYS A 9 -4.88 -8.30 22.18
CA LYS A 9 -4.78 -7.23 23.19
C LYS A 9 -3.36 -7.04 23.72
N SER A 10 -2.42 -6.81 22.81
CA SER A 10 -0.99 -6.84 23.12
C SER A 10 -0.27 -5.62 22.58
N THR A 11 0.88 -5.31 23.18
CA THR A 11 1.74 -4.22 22.71
C THR A 11 3.13 -4.75 22.40
N ILE A 12 3.62 -4.46 21.20
CA ILE A 12 4.98 -4.68 20.75
C ILE A 12 5.66 -3.31 20.71
N ASN A 13 6.59 -3.06 21.62
CA ASN A 13 7.17 -1.73 21.82
C ASN A 13 8.70 -1.78 21.83
N ARG A 14 9.35 -0.81 21.17
CA ARG A 14 10.81 -0.57 21.26
C ARG A 14 11.68 -1.77 20.89
N ILE A 15 11.19 -2.63 19.99
CA ILE A 15 11.97 -3.74 19.45
C ILE A 15 12.80 -3.25 18.27
N THR A 16 14.08 -3.60 18.28
CA THR A 16 14.96 -3.50 17.11
C THR A 16 15.19 -4.89 16.53
N SER A 17 14.94 -5.07 15.23
CA SER A 17 15.19 -6.33 14.51
C SER A 17 16.06 -6.07 13.30
N ILE A 18 17.17 -6.78 13.18
CA ILE A 18 18.21 -6.53 12.17
C ILE A 18 18.44 -7.81 11.36
N ASN A 19 18.50 -7.68 10.03
CA ASN A 19 18.89 -8.71 9.08
C ASN A 19 18.10 -10.02 9.26
N SER A 20 16.77 -9.91 9.33
CA SER A 20 15.92 -11.10 9.31
C SER A 20 16.13 -11.85 7.98
N LYS A 21 16.23 -13.18 8.03
CA LYS A 21 16.38 -14.04 6.83
C LYS A 21 15.12 -14.07 5.94
N ASN A 22 14.03 -13.49 6.42
CA ASN A 22 12.73 -13.34 5.75
C ASN A 22 12.06 -12.10 6.40
N ALA A 23 10.74 -12.05 6.50
CA ALA A 23 10.03 -10.98 7.19
C ALA A 23 10.56 -10.74 8.61
N HIS A 24 10.55 -9.50 9.07
CA HIS A 24 10.91 -9.17 10.45
C HIS A 24 9.79 -9.62 11.39
N PHE A 25 8.58 -9.10 11.23
CA PHE A 25 7.40 -9.48 12.01
C PHE A 25 6.31 -10.11 11.14
N ASN A 26 5.75 -11.22 11.63
CA ASN A 26 4.53 -11.82 11.10
C ASN A 26 3.43 -11.73 12.15
N ILE A 27 2.31 -11.11 11.81
CA ILE A 27 1.09 -11.01 12.61
C ILE A 27 0.01 -11.83 11.91
N PHE A 28 -0.51 -12.84 12.59
CA PHE A 28 -1.49 -13.76 12.00
C PHE A 28 -2.61 -14.06 12.99
N ALA A 29 -3.86 -14.10 12.51
CA ALA A 29 -5.03 -14.48 13.31
C ALA A 29 -5.15 -13.72 14.64
N SER A 30 -4.73 -12.45 14.65
CA SER A 30 -4.49 -11.66 15.86
C SER A 30 -5.42 -10.45 15.96
N HIS A 31 -5.70 -9.98 17.17
CA HIS A 31 -6.66 -8.89 17.41
C HIS A 31 -6.10 -7.84 18.36
N ASP A 32 -6.38 -6.56 18.09
CA ASP A 32 -6.06 -5.46 19.01
C ASP A 32 -4.57 -5.42 19.42
N ILE A 33 -3.66 -5.43 18.43
CA ILE A 33 -2.22 -5.31 18.67
C ILE A 33 -1.76 -3.89 18.34
N THR A 34 -1.01 -3.29 19.28
CA THR A 34 -0.27 -2.04 19.04
C THR A 34 1.21 -2.34 18.83
N ILE A 35 1.76 -1.93 17.69
CA ILE A 35 3.18 -1.99 17.35
C ILE A 35 3.70 -0.56 17.33
N GLN A 36 4.65 -0.21 18.20
CA GLN A 36 5.11 1.17 18.28
C GLN A 36 6.60 1.28 18.60
N ASN A 37 7.24 2.36 18.13
CA ASN A 37 8.66 2.64 18.35
C ASN A 37 9.59 1.50 17.90
N VAL A 38 9.22 0.75 16.85
CA VAL A 38 10.07 -0.36 16.38
C VAL A 38 11.04 0.11 15.31
N THR A 39 12.19 -0.55 15.24
CA THR A 39 13.19 -0.34 14.19
C THR A 39 13.49 -1.67 13.50
N LEU A 40 13.12 -1.79 12.23
CA LEU A 40 13.28 -3.00 11.44
C LEU A 40 14.21 -2.70 10.27
N SER A 41 15.35 -3.39 10.19
CA SER A 41 16.37 -3.09 9.18
C SER A 41 16.93 -4.34 8.49
N ALA A 42 16.94 -4.34 7.17
CA ALA A 42 17.65 -5.30 6.32
C ALA A 42 18.20 -4.57 5.06
N PRO A 43 19.19 -5.13 4.34
CA PRO A 43 19.66 -4.57 3.09
C PRO A 43 18.54 -4.41 2.06
N GLY A 44 18.54 -3.30 1.31
CA GLY A 44 17.48 -2.97 0.34
C GLY A 44 17.38 -3.92 -0.86
N ASP A 45 18.39 -4.75 -1.07
CA ASP A 45 18.46 -5.80 -2.08
C ASP A 45 18.20 -7.21 -1.49
N SER A 46 17.88 -7.31 -0.19
CA SER A 46 17.62 -8.57 0.48
C SER A 46 16.18 -9.05 0.23
N PRO A 47 15.97 -10.09 -0.60
CA PRO A 47 14.64 -10.48 -1.02
C PRO A 47 13.79 -10.97 0.16
N ASN A 48 12.48 -10.65 0.12
CA ASN A 48 11.47 -11.16 1.05
C ASN A 48 11.72 -10.83 2.53
N THR A 49 12.42 -9.72 2.78
CA THR A 49 12.67 -9.19 4.13
C THR A 49 11.60 -8.21 4.59
N ASP A 50 10.33 -8.51 4.30
CA ASP A 50 9.18 -7.67 4.63
C ASP A 50 9.28 -7.16 6.09
N GLY A 51 8.99 -5.89 6.36
CA GLY A 51 9.03 -5.34 7.72
C GLY A 51 7.96 -5.99 8.59
N ILE A 52 6.70 -5.67 8.33
CA ILE A 52 5.56 -6.23 9.07
C ILE A 52 4.58 -6.86 8.08
N LYS A 53 4.35 -8.16 8.20
CA LYS A 53 3.30 -8.88 7.47
C LYS A 53 2.11 -9.10 8.38
N ILE A 54 0.92 -8.80 7.89
CA ILE A 54 -0.34 -8.94 8.63
C ILE A 54 -1.30 -9.73 7.76
N ALA A 55 -1.87 -10.81 8.31
CA ALA A 55 -2.91 -11.60 7.67
C ALA A 55 -3.95 -12.05 8.68
N ASP A 56 -5.22 -12.19 8.26
CA ASP A 56 -6.31 -12.67 9.12
C ASP A 56 -6.40 -11.95 10.47
N SER A 57 -6.12 -10.65 10.53
CA SER A 57 -5.97 -9.93 11.80
C SER A 57 -6.74 -8.61 11.79
N THR A 58 -7.30 -8.24 12.94
CA THR A 58 -8.16 -7.06 13.07
C THR A 58 -7.66 -6.11 14.15
N GLY A 59 -7.80 -4.80 13.94
CA GLY A 59 -7.49 -3.81 14.98
C GLY A 59 -5.98 -3.66 15.22
N ILE A 60 -5.18 -3.74 14.16
CA ILE A 60 -3.71 -3.61 14.27
C ILE A 60 -3.31 -2.15 14.09
N GLN A 61 -2.55 -1.64 15.06
CA GLN A 61 -2.09 -0.26 15.12
C GLN A 61 -0.56 -0.24 14.97
N ILE A 62 -0.01 0.58 14.08
CA ILE A 62 1.44 0.70 13.85
C ILE A 62 1.87 2.16 13.90
N PHE A 63 2.71 2.51 14.87
CA PHE A 63 3.07 3.91 15.15
C PHE A 63 4.57 4.15 15.31
N ASP A 64 5.01 5.36 14.97
CA ASP A 64 6.31 5.91 15.37
C ASP A 64 7.49 4.97 15.06
N SER A 65 7.49 4.36 13.89
CA SER A 65 8.39 3.24 13.58
C SER A 65 9.26 3.51 12.35
N ASN A 66 10.46 2.94 12.35
CA ASN A 66 11.41 3.04 11.24
C ASN A 66 11.61 1.65 10.63
N ILE A 67 11.32 1.50 9.33
CA ILE A 67 11.33 0.22 8.65
C ILE A 67 12.04 0.40 7.30
N GLY A 68 13.24 -0.16 7.18
CA GLY A 68 14.02 -0.17 5.94
C GLY A 68 14.45 -1.58 5.60
N THR A 69 13.92 -2.17 4.55
CA THR A 69 14.17 -3.58 4.20
C THR A 69 14.30 -3.76 2.69
N GLY A 70 14.44 -5.00 2.22
CA GLY A 70 14.47 -5.32 0.79
C GLY A 70 13.12 -5.73 0.20
N ASP A 71 12.03 -5.66 0.97
CA ASP A 71 10.68 -5.94 0.48
C ASP A 71 9.66 -4.98 1.11
N ASP A 72 8.38 -5.34 1.21
CA ASP A 72 7.33 -4.48 1.75
C ASP A 72 7.68 -3.96 3.16
N CYS A 73 7.52 -2.65 3.36
CA CYS A 73 7.60 -2.02 4.68
C CYS A 73 6.50 -2.59 5.60
N VAL A 74 5.27 -2.56 5.09
CA VAL A 74 4.11 -3.24 5.70
C VAL A 74 3.33 -3.92 4.58
N ALA A 75 3.05 -5.21 4.74
CA ALA A 75 2.24 -6.02 3.85
C ALA A 75 0.93 -6.43 4.54
N MET A 76 -0.19 -5.96 4.01
CA MET A 76 -1.55 -6.23 4.48
C MET A 76 -2.19 -7.28 3.56
N LEU A 77 -2.21 -8.54 4.00
CA LEU A 77 -2.63 -9.71 3.25
C LEU A 77 -4.14 -10.00 3.45
N PRO A 78 -4.73 -11.01 2.78
CA PRO A 78 -6.16 -11.33 2.96
C PRO A 78 -6.59 -11.48 4.42
N GLY A 79 -7.82 -11.03 4.71
CA GLY A 79 -8.46 -11.16 6.02
C GLY A 79 -8.06 -10.11 7.04
N VAL A 80 -7.39 -9.03 6.63
CA VAL A 80 -7.08 -7.91 7.54
C VAL A 80 -8.19 -6.87 7.52
N GLU A 81 -8.50 -6.34 8.70
CA GLU A 81 -9.54 -5.33 8.88
C GLU A 81 -9.12 -4.32 9.96
N ASN A 82 -9.52 -3.07 9.81
CA ASN A 82 -9.30 -2.03 10.83
C ASN A 82 -7.80 -1.90 11.19
N ILE A 83 -6.99 -1.57 10.18
CA ILE A 83 -5.55 -1.37 10.32
C ILE A 83 -5.26 0.12 10.27
N ASN A 84 -4.51 0.63 11.23
CA ASN A 84 -4.11 2.04 11.24
C ASN A 84 -2.61 2.19 11.44
N ILE A 85 -1.98 2.85 10.48
CA ILE A 85 -0.54 3.05 10.38
C ILE A 85 -0.30 4.56 10.41
N SER A 86 0.50 5.06 11.35
CA SER A 86 0.83 6.49 11.37
C SER A 86 2.24 6.79 11.84
N ASN A 87 2.81 7.88 11.32
CA ASN A 87 4.17 8.30 11.64
C ASN A 87 5.22 7.19 11.43
N VAL A 88 5.13 6.51 10.27
CA VAL A 88 6.09 5.46 9.89
C VAL A 88 7.02 5.97 8.81
N ASN A 89 8.32 5.74 9.00
CA ASN A 89 9.34 5.95 7.99
C ASN A 89 9.65 4.62 7.31
N CYS A 90 9.33 4.52 6.02
CA CYS A 90 9.65 3.37 5.17
C CYS A 90 10.79 3.72 4.22
N GLY A 91 11.79 2.85 4.09
CA GLY A 91 12.82 3.02 3.08
C GLY A 91 14.22 2.58 3.51
N PRO A 92 14.95 1.84 2.67
CA PRO A 92 14.56 1.30 1.35
C PRO A 92 13.50 0.19 1.44
N GLY A 93 13.08 -0.38 0.29
CA GLY A 93 12.15 -1.52 0.23
C GLY A 93 11.03 -1.33 -0.80
N HIS A 94 9.89 -2.01 -0.62
CA HIS A 94 8.75 -2.00 -1.54
C HIS A 94 7.55 -1.16 -1.08
N GLY A 95 7.71 -0.39 0.00
CA GLY A 95 6.67 0.54 0.49
C GLY A 95 5.55 -0.14 1.27
N ILE A 96 4.42 0.54 1.39
CA ILE A 96 3.24 0.04 2.10
C ILE A 96 2.31 -0.61 1.09
N SER A 97 2.07 -1.91 1.25
CA SER A 97 1.38 -2.74 0.27
C SER A 97 0.14 -3.41 0.85
N ILE A 98 -0.96 -3.33 0.11
CA ILE A 98 -2.13 -4.19 0.25
C ILE A 98 -1.99 -5.33 -0.75
N GLY A 99 -2.04 -6.56 -0.25
CA GLY A 99 -1.92 -7.79 -1.01
C GLY A 99 -0.54 -8.46 -0.96
N SER A 100 -0.30 -9.48 -1.78
CA SER A 100 -1.18 -9.86 -2.91
C SER A 100 -2.48 -10.54 -2.50
N LEU A 101 -3.59 -10.19 -3.17
CA LEU A 101 -4.88 -10.89 -3.11
C LEU A 101 -5.23 -11.56 -4.45
N GLY A 102 -6.31 -12.33 -4.48
CA GLY A 102 -6.84 -13.02 -5.65
C GLY A 102 -6.01 -14.25 -6.05
N GLY A 103 -5.13 -14.74 -5.18
CA GLY A 103 -4.26 -15.88 -5.47
C GLY A 103 -4.97 -17.23 -5.33
N LYS A 104 -5.99 -17.29 -4.48
CA LYS A 104 -6.76 -18.49 -4.14
C LYS A 104 -8.25 -18.19 -4.07
N PRO A 105 -9.12 -19.19 -4.27
CA PRO A 105 -10.55 -19.04 -4.01
C PRO A 105 -10.79 -18.78 -2.51
N ASN A 106 -11.87 -18.06 -2.21
CA ASN A 106 -12.35 -17.78 -0.84
C ASN A 106 -11.35 -17.01 0.04
N GLU A 107 -10.49 -16.18 -0.55
CA GLU A 107 -9.71 -15.20 0.22
C GLU A 107 -10.65 -14.19 0.87
N LYS A 108 -10.41 -13.88 2.15
CA LYS A 108 -11.19 -12.88 2.88
C LYS A 108 -10.88 -11.48 2.36
N ASN A 109 -11.84 -10.59 2.55
CA ASN A 109 -11.73 -9.18 2.22
C ASN A 109 -10.62 -8.48 3.02
N VAL A 110 -10.23 -7.31 2.53
CA VAL A 110 -9.31 -6.40 3.20
C VAL A 110 -9.97 -5.03 3.27
N THR A 111 -10.29 -4.58 4.48
CA THR A 111 -11.17 -3.41 4.68
C THR A 111 -10.68 -2.47 5.80
N HIS A 112 -11.14 -1.22 5.76
CA HIS A 112 -10.91 -0.23 6.83
C HIS A 112 -9.41 -0.03 7.13
N ILE A 113 -8.63 0.32 6.11
CA ILE A 113 -7.20 0.59 6.26
C ILE A 113 -6.95 2.08 6.22
N THR A 114 -6.20 2.57 7.19
CA THR A 114 -5.73 3.95 7.21
C THR A 114 -4.22 4.03 7.36
N VAL A 115 -3.58 4.82 6.51
CA VAL A 115 -2.16 5.14 6.56
C VAL A 115 -2.01 6.66 6.57
N ARG A 116 -1.40 7.22 7.61
CA ARG A 116 -1.27 8.67 7.78
C ARG A 116 0.15 9.13 8.10
N ASN A 117 0.45 10.38 7.76
CA ASN A 117 1.60 11.13 8.28
C ASN A 117 2.92 10.36 8.15
N SER A 118 3.15 9.69 7.02
CA SER A 118 4.24 8.73 6.86
C SER A 118 5.17 9.15 5.72
N ASN A 119 6.44 8.74 5.81
CA ASN A 119 7.48 9.08 4.84
C ASN A 119 7.97 7.82 4.14
N LEU A 120 8.04 7.84 2.82
CA LEU A 120 8.55 6.74 2.01
C LEU A 120 9.74 7.24 1.20
N THR A 121 10.93 6.70 1.42
CA THR A 121 12.16 7.18 0.78
C THR A 121 12.88 6.04 0.06
N GLY A 122 13.18 6.23 -1.22
CA GLY A 122 13.98 5.27 -1.99
C GLY A 122 13.33 3.88 -2.12
N THR A 123 12.01 3.79 -2.00
CA THR A 123 11.26 2.55 -2.15
C THR A 123 10.85 2.28 -3.60
N LEU A 124 10.66 1.02 -3.97
CA LEU A 124 10.14 0.61 -5.27
C LEU A 124 8.70 1.09 -5.49
N CYS A 125 7.87 1.05 -4.45
CA CYS A 125 6.52 1.59 -4.47
C CYS A 125 6.31 2.46 -3.24
N GLY A 126 5.41 3.43 -3.34
CA GLY A 126 4.96 4.19 -2.19
C GLY A 126 3.80 3.44 -1.54
N LEU A 127 2.62 3.68 -2.09
CA LEU A 127 1.37 3.06 -1.71
C LEU A 127 0.95 2.11 -2.82
N ARG A 128 0.87 0.82 -2.50
CA ARG A 128 0.63 -0.23 -3.50
C ARG A 128 -0.59 -1.07 -3.14
N ILE A 129 -1.44 -1.34 -4.12
CA ILE A 129 -2.47 -2.40 -4.05
C ILE A 129 -2.16 -3.40 -5.16
N LYS A 130 -1.95 -4.67 -4.81
CA LYS A 130 -1.54 -5.72 -5.75
C LYS A 130 -2.50 -6.91 -5.71
N THR A 131 -3.07 -7.29 -6.86
CA THR A 131 -3.95 -8.48 -6.98
C THR A 131 -3.53 -9.34 -8.16
N ARG A 132 -3.77 -10.66 -8.06
CA ARG A 132 -3.42 -11.62 -9.10
C ARG A 132 -4.44 -11.54 -10.25
N PRO A 133 -4.02 -11.74 -11.51
CA PRO A 133 -4.90 -11.79 -12.69
C PRO A 133 -5.66 -13.14 -12.76
N LEU A 134 -6.41 -13.46 -11.71
CA LEU A 134 -7.20 -14.68 -11.58
C LEU A 134 -8.64 -14.32 -11.18
N PRO A 135 -9.65 -15.12 -11.59
CA PRO A 135 -11.06 -14.78 -11.41
C PRO A 135 -11.57 -14.97 -9.97
N TYR A 136 -10.69 -15.14 -8.99
CA TYR A 136 -11.07 -15.32 -7.59
C TYR A 136 -11.50 -14.00 -6.99
N SER A 137 -12.72 -13.96 -6.46
CA SER A 137 -13.32 -12.77 -5.89
C SER A 137 -12.92 -12.56 -4.43
N SER A 138 -12.68 -11.29 -4.10
CA SER A 138 -12.59 -10.72 -2.76
C SER A 138 -12.73 -9.20 -2.90
N ILE A 139 -12.90 -8.49 -1.80
CA ILE A 139 -13.04 -7.02 -1.79
C ILE A 139 -11.85 -6.40 -1.07
N VAL A 140 -11.31 -5.34 -1.68
CA VAL A 140 -10.41 -4.39 -1.05
C VAL A 140 -11.14 -3.04 -1.02
N SER A 141 -11.56 -2.60 0.17
CA SER A 141 -12.37 -1.39 0.29
C SER A 141 -12.08 -0.56 1.53
N ASP A 142 -12.59 0.68 1.52
CA ASP A 142 -12.42 1.65 2.59
C ASP A 142 -10.95 1.89 2.99
N LEU A 143 -10.19 2.41 2.01
CA LEU A 143 -8.77 2.69 2.20
C LEU A 143 -8.54 4.20 2.25
N THR A 144 -7.74 4.65 3.22
CA THR A 144 -7.32 6.04 3.32
C THR A 144 -5.82 6.13 3.44
N PHE A 145 -5.17 6.75 2.45
CA PHE A 145 -3.77 7.13 2.50
C PHE A 145 -3.69 8.65 2.52
N GLU A 146 -3.17 9.24 3.59
CA GLU A 146 -3.28 10.68 3.81
C GLU A 146 -2.00 11.28 4.40
N ASN A 147 -1.62 12.48 3.94
CA ASN A 147 -0.41 13.18 4.41
C ASN A 147 0.86 12.32 4.25
N ILE A 148 1.12 11.89 3.02
CA ILE A 148 2.23 10.99 2.70
C ILE A 148 3.32 11.75 1.95
N ASN A 149 4.54 11.69 2.46
CA ASN A 149 5.71 12.21 1.74
C ASN A 149 6.40 11.07 1.01
N VAL A 150 6.57 11.21 -0.31
CA VAL A 150 7.34 10.29 -1.15
C VAL A 150 8.62 10.96 -1.59
N ASN A 151 9.77 10.35 -1.36
CA ASN A 151 11.07 10.90 -1.76
C ASN A 151 11.84 9.88 -2.60
N ASN A 152 12.04 10.20 -3.88
CA ASN A 152 12.72 9.31 -4.83
C ASN A 152 12.10 7.90 -4.86
N VAL A 153 10.76 7.83 -4.81
CA VAL A 153 10.01 6.56 -4.85
C VAL A 153 9.76 6.17 -6.30
N THR A 154 10.02 4.91 -6.68
CA THR A 154 9.90 4.47 -8.08
C THR A 154 8.47 4.55 -8.59
N ASN A 155 7.50 3.98 -7.88
CA ASN A 155 6.07 4.07 -8.18
C ASN A 155 5.30 4.59 -6.95
N PRO A 156 5.15 5.91 -6.78
CA PRO A 156 4.53 6.50 -5.59
C PRO A 156 3.11 5.99 -5.28
N ILE A 157 2.23 5.94 -6.27
CA ILE A 157 0.87 5.40 -6.13
C ILE A 157 0.69 4.33 -7.22
N LEU A 158 0.46 3.09 -6.80
CA LEU A 158 0.32 1.95 -7.69
C LEU A 158 -0.89 1.09 -7.32
N ILE A 159 -1.79 0.88 -8.28
CA ILE A 159 -2.72 -0.25 -8.27
C ILE A 159 -2.29 -1.17 -9.40
N ASP A 160 -2.00 -2.43 -9.10
CA ASP A 160 -1.59 -3.45 -10.05
C ASP A 160 -2.46 -4.70 -9.88
N GLN A 161 -3.51 -4.81 -10.70
CA GLN A 161 -4.36 -6.00 -10.75
C GLN A 161 -3.83 -7.10 -11.69
N ASN A 162 -2.60 -6.94 -12.20
CA ASN A 162 -1.89 -7.91 -13.04
C ASN A 162 -0.68 -8.50 -12.32
N TYR A 163 -0.64 -8.43 -10.99
CA TYR A 163 0.55 -8.72 -10.19
C TYR A 163 1.06 -10.16 -10.40
N CYS A 164 2.25 -10.27 -10.97
CA CYS A 164 2.89 -11.54 -11.29
C CYS A 164 4.40 -11.56 -10.96
N PRO A 165 4.79 -11.77 -9.69
CA PRO A 165 6.19 -11.80 -9.29
C PRO A 165 7.03 -12.92 -9.90
N SER A 166 6.42 -14.03 -10.35
CA SER A 166 7.16 -15.16 -10.93
C SER A 166 7.33 -15.07 -12.45
N HIS A 167 6.73 -14.08 -13.10
CA HIS A 167 6.61 -13.95 -14.57
C HIS A 167 6.01 -15.17 -15.30
N LYS A 168 5.52 -16.16 -14.56
CA LYS A 168 4.93 -17.42 -15.06
C LYS A 168 3.48 -17.59 -14.61
N CYS A 169 2.73 -16.49 -14.50
CA CYS A 169 1.34 -16.53 -14.08
C CYS A 169 0.43 -16.82 -15.27
N LYS A 170 -0.71 -17.45 -14.99
CA LYS A 170 -1.79 -17.54 -15.97
C LYS A 170 -2.21 -16.11 -16.34
N GLN A 171 -2.37 -15.88 -17.64
CA GLN A 171 -2.98 -14.66 -18.13
C GLN A 171 -4.48 -14.70 -17.82
N GLY A 172 -5.03 -13.56 -17.43
CA GLY A 172 -6.41 -13.47 -17.00
C GLY A 172 -6.73 -12.09 -16.47
N GLU A 173 -7.91 -11.97 -15.88
CA GLU A 173 -8.41 -10.75 -15.28
C GLU A 173 -8.64 -11.00 -13.78
N SER A 174 -8.26 -10.02 -12.94
CA SER A 174 -8.44 -10.11 -11.49
C SER A 174 -9.92 -10.02 -11.14
N GLY A 175 -10.42 -10.99 -10.37
CA GLY A 175 -11.77 -10.96 -9.79
C GLY A 175 -11.89 -10.14 -8.51
N VAL A 176 -10.78 -9.59 -8.00
CA VAL A 176 -10.77 -8.76 -6.78
C VAL A 176 -11.34 -7.37 -7.07
N GLN A 177 -12.42 -7.00 -6.35
CA GLN A 177 -12.97 -5.65 -6.42
C GLN A 177 -12.13 -4.71 -5.56
N ILE A 178 -11.66 -3.61 -6.16
CA ILE A 178 -11.04 -2.51 -5.44
C ILE A 178 -12.01 -1.33 -5.49
N GLU A 179 -12.46 -0.86 -4.34
CA GLU A 179 -13.31 0.32 -4.26
C GLU A 179 -12.96 1.24 -3.08
N GLU A 180 -13.38 2.50 -3.14
CA GLU A 180 -13.27 3.46 -2.02
C GLU A 180 -11.82 3.65 -1.52
N ALA A 181 -10.85 3.65 -2.44
CA ALA A 181 -9.47 3.96 -2.14
C ALA A 181 -9.20 5.46 -2.29
N ARG A 182 -8.83 6.10 -1.19
CA ARG A 182 -8.65 7.55 -1.08
C ARG A 182 -7.18 7.89 -0.87
N PHE A 183 -6.61 8.62 -1.81
CA PHE A 183 -5.24 9.13 -1.76
C PHE A 183 -5.29 10.65 -1.58
N ARG A 184 -4.86 11.14 -0.42
CA ARG A 184 -5.02 12.54 -0.02
C ARG A 184 -3.71 13.16 0.40
N ASN A 185 -3.40 14.36 -0.08
CA ASN A 185 -2.21 15.12 0.29
C ASN A 185 -0.92 14.27 0.20
N ILE A 186 -0.62 13.78 -1.01
CA ILE A 186 0.57 12.98 -1.29
C ILE A 186 1.56 13.83 -2.06
N LYS A 187 2.75 14.05 -1.49
CA LYS A 187 3.71 15.01 -2.02
C LYS A 187 5.14 14.50 -2.07
N GLY A 188 5.93 15.07 -2.98
CA GLY A 188 7.38 14.90 -3.02
C GLY A 188 7.90 14.53 -4.41
N SER A 189 8.67 13.44 -4.54
CA SER A 189 9.31 13.07 -5.80
C SER A 189 9.23 11.58 -6.17
N SER A 190 9.04 11.34 -7.47
CA SER A 190 9.10 10.03 -8.10
C SER A 190 10.43 9.79 -8.82
N PHE A 191 10.87 8.54 -8.88
CA PHE A 191 12.00 8.14 -9.71
C PHE A 191 11.56 7.82 -11.16
N LEU A 192 10.37 7.26 -11.38
CA LEU A 192 9.81 7.12 -12.73
C LEU A 192 8.94 8.31 -13.11
N LYS A 193 8.77 8.51 -14.43
CA LYS A 193 7.91 9.55 -14.98
C LYS A 193 6.44 9.33 -14.60
N ILE A 194 5.96 8.09 -14.61
CA ILE A 194 4.58 7.76 -14.20
C ILE A 194 4.54 7.68 -12.67
N ALA A 195 4.01 8.72 -12.02
CA ALA A 195 3.95 8.79 -10.56
C ALA A 195 2.66 8.18 -9.97
N VAL A 196 1.58 8.22 -10.73
CA VAL A 196 0.30 7.58 -10.40
C VAL A 196 -0.02 6.57 -11.48
N ASN A 197 -0.04 5.29 -11.13
CA ASN A 197 -0.30 4.20 -12.08
C ASN A 197 -1.41 3.29 -11.56
N LEU A 198 -2.60 3.39 -12.15
CA LEU A 198 -3.79 2.66 -11.73
C LEU A 198 -4.16 1.61 -12.78
N GLN A 199 -3.63 0.40 -12.65
CA GLN A 199 -3.82 -0.70 -13.58
C GLN A 199 -4.90 -1.65 -13.07
N CYS A 200 -6.16 -1.29 -13.33
CA CYS A 200 -7.30 -2.08 -12.90
C CYS A 200 -7.76 -3.06 -13.98
N SER A 201 -8.38 -4.15 -13.52
CA SER A 201 -8.91 -5.21 -14.37
C SER A 201 -10.08 -4.72 -15.20
N LYS A 202 -10.20 -5.24 -16.42
CA LYS A 202 -11.31 -4.98 -17.32
C LYS A 202 -12.60 -5.65 -16.84
N SER A 203 -12.52 -6.86 -16.26
CA SER A 203 -13.71 -7.56 -15.76
C SER A 203 -14.20 -7.01 -14.43
N THR A 204 -13.30 -6.42 -13.64
CA THR A 204 -13.59 -5.86 -12.32
C THR A 204 -12.91 -4.50 -12.17
N PRO A 205 -13.45 -3.46 -12.82
CA PRO A 205 -12.89 -2.10 -12.77
C PRO A 205 -12.79 -1.57 -11.33
N CYS A 206 -11.76 -0.78 -11.05
CA CYS A 206 -11.68 -0.07 -9.76
C CYS A 206 -12.73 1.03 -9.72
N GLU A 207 -13.42 1.18 -8.58
CA GLU A 207 -14.49 2.17 -8.41
C GLU A 207 -14.24 3.12 -7.24
N LYS A 208 -14.85 4.31 -7.29
CA LYS A 208 -14.79 5.32 -6.22
C LYS A 208 -13.35 5.64 -5.77
N ILE A 209 -12.41 5.70 -6.71
CA ILE A 209 -11.03 6.11 -6.41
C ILE A 209 -11.01 7.63 -6.22
N GLU A 210 -10.42 8.11 -5.14
CA GLU A 210 -10.26 9.55 -4.88
C GLU A 210 -8.78 9.91 -4.94
N LEU A 211 -8.44 10.88 -5.80
CA LEU A 211 -7.14 11.55 -5.81
C LEU A 211 -7.35 13.00 -5.34
N ARG A 212 -6.86 13.36 -4.16
CA ARG A 212 -6.98 14.72 -3.60
C ARG A 212 -5.61 15.27 -3.26
N ASP A 213 -5.32 16.48 -3.75
CA ASP A 213 -4.09 17.20 -3.43
C ASP A 213 -2.82 16.36 -3.66
N ILE A 214 -2.68 15.84 -4.89
CA ILE A 214 -1.49 15.09 -5.31
C ILE A 214 -0.46 16.07 -5.86
N ASN A 215 0.76 16.06 -5.32
CA ASN A 215 1.86 16.92 -5.74
C ASN A 215 3.22 16.20 -5.76
N ILE A 216 3.43 15.39 -6.79
CA ILE A 216 4.60 14.54 -6.97
C ILE A 216 5.35 14.97 -8.23
N ASN A 217 6.63 15.29 -8.08
CA ASN A 217 7.49 15.71 -9.17
C ASN A 217 8.41 14.58 -9.61
N TYR A 218 8.64 14.45 -10.92
CA TYR A 218 9.66 13.55 -11.45
C TYR A 218 10.98 14.30 -11.55
N ARG A 219 12.10 13.74 -11.05
CA ARG A 219 13.40 14.45 -11.11
C ARG A 219 13.82 14.84 -12.53
N GLY A 220 13.40 14.06 -13.54
CA GLY A 220 13.65 14.36 -14.95
C GLY A 220 12.61 15.25 -15.63
N GLY A 221 11.77 15.98 -14.87
CA GLY A 221 10.82 16.95 -15.40
C GLY A 221 9.41 16.82 -14.82
N LYS A 222 8.40 16.76 -15.69
CA LYS A 222 7.01 16.61 -15.24
C LYS A 222 6.66 15.13 -15.07
N ALA A 223 6.08 14.79 -13.91
CA ALA A 223 5.47 13.50 -13.70
C ALA A 223 4.18 13.37 -14.53
N THR A 224 3.71 12.14 -14.74
CA THR A 224 2.46 11.80 -15.41
C THR A 224 1.63 10.81 -14.60
N SER A 225 0.34 10.74 -14.89
CA SER A 225 -0.59 9.74 -14.34
C SER A 225 -1.07 8.80 -15.44
N SER A 226 -1.41 7.56 -15.10
CA SER A 226 -1.95 6.54 -16.00
C SER A 226 -3.07 5.76 -15.32
N CYS A 227 -4.11 5.42 -16.07
CA CYS A 227 -5.23 4.60 -15.60
C CYS A 227 -5.71 3.66 -16.70
N SER A 228 -6.01 2.42 -16.33
CA SER A 228 -6.83 1.49 -17.09
C SER A 228 -7.99 0.99 -16.23
N ASN A 229 -9.21 1.04 -16.76
CA ASN A 229 -10.42 0.52 -16.10
C ASN A 229 -10.64 1.04 -14.67
N CYS A 230 -10.38 2.32 -14.42
CA CYS A 230 -10.59 2.92 -13.11
C CYS A 230 -11.60 4.07 -13.20
N LYS A 231 -12.49 4.17 -12.21
CA LYS A 231 -13.48 5.24 -12.06
C LYS A 231 -13.23 5.95 -10.74
N GLY A 232 -13.29 7.27 -10.77
CA GLY A 232 -12.94 8.07 -9.62
C GLY A 232 -13.09 9.56 -9.86
N VAL A 233 -12.62 10.33 -8.89
CA VAL A 233 -12.63 11.79 -8.90
C VAL A 233 -11.26 12.33 -8.54
N ALA A 234 -10.89 13.46 -9.15
CA ALA A 234 -9.72 14.22 -8.78
C ALA A 234 -10.13 15.58 -8.20
N ILE A 235 -9.59 15.94 -7.04
CA ILE A 235 -9.99 17.12 -6.26
C ILE A 235 -8.74 17.92 -5.88
N GLY A 236 -8.84 19.24 -5.88
CA GLY A 236 -7.76 20.12 -5.40
C GLY A 236 -6.53 20.15 -6.32
N LEU A 237 -5.34 20.27 -5.73
CA LEU A 237 -4.08 20.31 -6.47
C LEU A 237 -3.80 18.96 -7.13
N GLN A 238 -3.46 18.96 -8.43
CA GLN A 238 -3.11 17.75 -9.17
C GLN A 238 -1.86 18.01 -10.00
N ASN A 239 -0.72 17.57 -9.47
CA ASN A 239 0.56 17.47 -10.15
C ASN A 239 1.14 16.09 -9.80
N PRO A 240 1.20 15.12 -10.71
CA PRO A 240 0.85 15.19 -12.14
C PRO A 240 -0.63 15.48 -12.42
N LEU A 241 -0.95 15.82 -13.68
CA LEU A 241 -2.34 15.91 -14.13
C LEU A 241 -3.09 14.61 -13.81
N PRO A 242 -4.35 14.69 -13.37
CA PRO A 242 -5.09 13.51 -12.93
C PRO A 242 -5.57 12.67 -14.12
N VAL A 243 -5.86 11.40 -13.85
CA VAL A 243 -6.52 10.48 -14.80
C VAL A 243 -8.03 10.64 -14.84
N PHE A 244 -8.61 11.29 -13.83
CA PHE A 244 -10.04 11.55 -13.71
C PHE A 244 -10.37 12.99 -14.09
N GLN A 245 -11.63 13.26 -14.41
CA GLN A 245 -12.11 14.64 -14.51
C GLN A 245 -11.90 15.34 -13.16
N LYS A 246 -11.37 16.55 -13.23
CA LYS A 246 -11.15 17.38 -12.04
C LYS A 246 -12.47 18.02 -11.65
N ASN A 247 -12.96 17.72 -10.45
CA ASN A 247 -14.13 18.42 -9.92
C ASN A 247 -13.64 19.72 -9.25
N GLU A 248 -14.04 20.86 -9.82
CA GLU A 248 -13.73 22.20 -9.29
C GLU A 248 -14.67 22.64 -8.17
N THR A 249 -15.59 21.77 -7.73
CA THR A 249 -16.49 22.08 -6.61
C THR A 249 -15.74 22.01 -5.27
N THR A 250 -15.25 23.17 -4.85
CA THR A 250 -14.92 23.49 -3.46
C THR A 250 -16.13 23.17 -2.59
N PHE A 251 -16.00 22.26 -1.63
CA PHE A 251 -16.96 22.18 -0.54
C PHE A 251 -16.77 23.41 0.36
N PRO A 252 -17.85 24.06 0.82
CA PRO A 252 -17.73 25.19 1.73
C PRO A 252 -17.05 24.73 3.02
N THR A 253 -16.16 25.60 3.50
CA THR A 253 -15.46 25.53 4.79
C THR A 253 -16.41 25.36 5.96
#